data_AF-A0A519WZW9-F1
#
_entry.id   AF-A0A519WZW9-F1
#
_cell.length_a   1.000
_cell.length_b   1.000
_cell.length_c   1.000
_cell.angle_alpha   90.00
_cell.angle_beta   90.00
_cell.angle_gamma   90.00
#
_symmetry.space_group_name_H-M   'P 1'
#
loop_
_entity.id
_entity.type
_entity.pdbx_description
1 polymer ?
#
loop_
_entity_poly.entity_id
_entity_poly.type
_entity_poly.pdbx_seq_one_letter_code
_entity_poly.pdbx_strand_id
1 'polypeptide(L)'
;MKRNVREATKLFLNPIINIMMSSLQKTIYLIMVLLSLATELAAQNLLKDTIGMDGVNTNETRKSETINWLQLTMDGAIKKAKAERKDILVYFTAKWCGPCLKMDQEVFSNQDVISVVNDNYIPAKIDIDSWSAKKWKADFRVKGVPDFYILNSDKKRLRHYFGGMELNQVQDFLNLKEPPADINMLDTTLNSPRKLGWKNKVELGIGAGCIQDDCRVTEQVGRNCCCCSPGGTRRHVNTSLVLFPR
;
A
#
# COMPACT_ATOMS: atom_id res chain seq x y z
N MET A 1 -52.87 -8.79 -72.22
CA MET A 1 -53.18 -9.59 -71.01
C MET A 1 -51.96 -10.08 -70.20
N LYS A 2 -50.72 -10.17 -70.74
CA LYS A 2 -49.56 -10.73 -70.02
C LYS A 2 -48.82 -9.80 -69.03
N ARG A 3 -49.08 -8.48 -69.01
CA ARG A 3 -48.37 -7.53 -68.12
C ARG A 3 -48.90 -7.54 -66.67
N ASN A 4 -50.19 -7.74 -66.46
CA ASN A 4 -50.80 -7.71 -65.12
C ASN A 4 -50.40 -8.91 -64.24
N VAL A 5 -50.13 -10.07 -64.85
CA VAL A 5 -49.74 -11.27 -64.08
C VAL A 5 -48.33 -11.11 -63.49
N ARG A 6 -47.42 -10.40 -64.16
CA ARG A 6 -46.04 -10.16 -63.68
C ARG A 6 -45.96 -9.16 -62.53
N GLU A 7 -46.82 -8.15 -62.51
CA GLU A 7 -46.86 -7.17 -61.41
C GLU A 7 -47.53 -7.75 -60.16
N ALA A 8 -48.59 -8.56 -60.34
CA ALA A 8 -49.21 -9.29 -59.22
C ALA A 8 -48.23 -10.29 -58.57
N THR A 9 -47.38 -10.96 -59.34
CA THR A 9 -46.38 -11.90 -58.78
C THR A 9 -45.29 -11.20 -57.98
N LYS A 10 -44.83 -10.01 -58.39
CA LYS A 10 -43.82 -9.23 -57.64
C LYS A 10 -44.34 -8.75 -56.28
N LEU A 11 -45.62 -8.36 -56.21
CA LEU A 11 -46.25 -7.87 -54.98
C LEU A 11 -46.35 -8.94 -53.87
N PHE A 12 -46.51 -10.21 -54.24
CA PHE A 12 -46.61 -11.31 -53.26
C PHE A 12 -45.29 -12.05 -53.03
N LEU A 13 -44.40 -12.15 -54.03
CA LEU A 13 -43.14 -12.91 -53.89
C LEU A 13 -42.02 -12.11 -53.22
N ASN A 14 -41.93 -10.79 -53.42
CA ASN A 14 -40.84 -9.97 -52.87
C ASN A 14 -40.74 -9.96 -51.33
N PRO A 15 -41.82 -9.83 -50.54
CA PRO A 15 -41.71 -9.84 -49.08
C PRO A 15 -41.30 -11.23 -48.56
N ILE A 16 -41.81 -12.31 -49.19
CA ILE A 16 -41.47 -13.69 -48.82
C ILE A 16 -40.00 -13.98 -49.14
N ILE A 17 -39.52 -13.56 -50.32
CA ILE A 17 -38.11 -13.70 -50.73
C ILE A 17 -37.19 -12.91 -49.79
N ASN A 18 -37.56 -11.70 -49.38
CA ASN A 18 -36.73 -10.89 -48.48
C ASN A 18 -36.67 -11.47 -47.05
N ILE A 19 -37.79 -12.01 -46.54
CA ILE A 19 -37.81 -12.70 -45.23
C ILE A 19 -36.98 -13.98 -45.29
N MET A 20 -37.11 -14.77 -46.36
CA MET A 20 -36.30 -15.97 -46.60
C MET A 20 -34.80 -15.63 -46.74
N MET A 21 -34.44 -14.59 -47.51
CA MET A 21 -33.04 -14.17 -47.68
C MET A 21 -32.45 -13.60 -46.38
N SER A 22 -33.21 -12.86 -45.58
CA SER A 22 -32.76 -12.38 -44.27
C SER A 22 -32.52 -13.53 -43.30
N SER A 23 -33.37 -14.56 -43.33
CA SER A 23 -33.19 -15.77 -42.52
C SER A 23 -31.94 -16.54 -42.95
N LEU A 24 -31.70 -16.67 -44.26
CA LEU A 24 -30.51 -17.33 -44.82
C LEU A 24 -29.23 -16.56 -44.49
N GLN A 25 -29.26 -15.23 -44.54
CA GLN A 25 -28.08 -14.43 -44.25
C GLN A 25 -27.71 -14.48 -42.76
N LYS A 26 -28.71 -14.58 -41.87
CA LYS A 26 -28.48 -14.80 -40.43
C LYS A 26 -27.92 -16.19 -40.14
N THR A 27 -28.41 -17.24 -40.82
CA THR A 27 -27.87 -18.60 -40.65
C THR A 27 -26.46 -18.73 -41.21
N ILE A 28 -26.17 -18.12 -42.37
CA ILE A 28 -24.81 -18.08 -42.94
C ILE A 28 -23.84 -17.34 -42.00
N TYR A 29 -24.25 -16.20 -41.44
CA TYR A 29 -23.42 -15.46 -40.49
C TYR A 29 -23.15 -16.27 -39.21
N LEU A 30 -24.16 -16.94 -38.67
CA LEU A 30 -24.00 -17.85 -37.53
C LEU A 30 -23.02 -18.99 -37.83
N ILE A 31 -23.13 -19.62 -39.01
CA ILE A 31 -22.21 -20.68 -39.44
C ILE A 31 -20.78 -20.14 -39.58
N MET A 32 -20.60 -18.97 -40.18
CA MET A 32 -19.26 -18.36 -40.31
C MET A 32 -18.64 -18.05 -38.94
N VAL A 33 -19.41 -17.48 -38.01
CA VAL A 33 -18.94 -17.20 -36.64
C VAL A 33 -18.59 -18.49 -35.90
N LEU A 34 -19.40 -19.54 -36.02
CA LEU A 34 -19.14 -20.85 -35.41
C LEU A 34 -17.90 -21.53 -36.00
N LEU A 35 -17.68 -21.43 -37.32
CA LEU A 35 -16.49 -21.95 -37.97
C LEU A 35 -15.22 -21.19 -37.55
N SER A 36 -15.28 -19.88 -37.40
CA SER A 36 -14.16 -19.07 -36.86
C SER A 36 -13.82 -19.45 -35.42
N LEU A 37 -14.83 -19.61 -34.55
CA LEU A 37 -14.64 -20.06 -33.17
C LEU A 37 -14.06 -21.48 -33.08
N ALA A 38 -14.49 -22.39 -33.97
CA ALA A 38 -13.98 -23.76 -34.02
C ALA A 38 -12.51 -23.83 -34.45
N THR A 39 -12.08 -22.97 -35.39
CA THR A 39 -10.67 -22.89 -35.79
C THR A 39 -9.77 -22.37 -34.66
N GLU A 40 -10.27 -21.45 -33.83
CA GLU A 40 -9.54 -20.92 -32.68
C GLU A 40 -9.32 -22.01 -31.60
N LEU A 41 -10.32 -22.89 -31.39
CA LEU A 41 -10.25 -23.98 -30.41
C LEU A 41 -9.30 -25.11 -30.83
N ALA A 42 -9.27 -25.45 -32.12
CA ALA A 42 -8.38 -26.51 -32.64
C ALA A 42 -6.90 -26.12 -32.51
N ALA A 43 -6.58 -24.83 -32.65
CA ALA A 43 -5.21 -24.34 -32.50
C ALA A 43 -4.67 -24.47 -31.06
N GLN A 44 -5.54 -24.44 -30.05
CA GLN A 44 -5.14 -24.53 -28.64
C GLN A 44 -4.91 -25.97 -28.16
N ASN A 45 -5.54 -26.95 -28.81
CA ASN A 45 -5.44 -28.36 -28.40
C ASN A 45 -4.22 -29.09 -29.01
N LEU A 46 -3.78 -28.69 -30.21
CA LEU A 46 -2.60 -29.30 -30.86
C LEU A 46 -1.25 -28.95 -30.19
N LEU A 47 -1.21 -27.97 -29.29
CA LEU A 47 -0.01 -27.65 -28.50
C LEU A 47 0.09 -28.47 -27.20
N LYS A 48 -1.01 -29.08 -26.73
CA LYS A 48 -1.03 -29.83 -25.47
C LYS A 48 -0.55 -31.28 -25.63
N ASP A 49 -0.76 -31.89 -26.80
CA ASP A 49 -0.48 -33.31 -27.00
C ASP A 49 1.01 -33.61 -27.28
N THR A 50 1.83 -32.59 -27.57
CA THR A 50 3.28 -32.75 -27.82
C THR A 50 4.12 -32.66 -26.54
N ILE A 51 3.53 -32.34 -25.40
CA ILE A 51 4.23 -32.23 -24.11
C ILE A 51 3.65 -33.24 -23.11
N GLY A 52 3.78 -34.52 -23.44
CA GLY A 52 3.71 -35.58 -22.45
C GLY A 52 5.07 -35.75 -21.78
N MET A 53 5.37 -34.96 -20.75
CA MET A 53 6.32 -35.31 -19.69
C MET A 53 5.97 -34.59 -18.39
N ASP A 54 5.76 -35.41 -17.36
CA ASP A 54 5.62 -35.04 -15.97
C ASP A 54 6.97 -34.53 -15.44
N GLY A 55 6.99 -33.37 -14.79
CA GLY A 55 8.13 -32.89 -14.01
C GLY A 55 8.89 -31.70 -14.60
N VAL A 56 8.78 -30.57 -13.90
CA VAL A 56 9.40 -29.25 -14.13
C VAL A 56 8.55 -28.32 -15.01
N ASN A 57 7.58 -27.69 -14.34
CA ASN A 57 6.86 -26.54 -14.85
C ASN A 57 7.39 -25.28 -14.14
N THR A 58 8.38 -24.61 -14.71
CA THR A 58 8.60 -23.16 -14.56
C THR A 58 9.35 -22.61 -15.76
N ASN A 59 8.80 -22.85 -16.95
CA ASN A 59 8.91 -21.88 -18.04
C ASN A 59 7.53 -21.24 -18.23
N GLU A 60 6.91 -20.82 -17.12
CA GLU A 60 6.14 -19.60 -17.20
C GLU A 60 7.12 -18.55 -17.68
N THR A 61 6.82 -17.94 -18.83
CA THR A 61 7.32 -16.62 -19.15
C THR A 61 7.25 -15.81 -17.86
N ARG A 62 8.40 -15.43 -17.27
CA ARG A 62 8.46 -14.40 -16.24
C ARG A 62 7.98 -13.12 -16.90
N LYS A 63 6.67 -13.01 -17.08
CA LYS A 63 5.97 -11.76 -17.23
C LYS A 63 6.35 -11.04 -15.95
N SER A 64 7.19 -10.01 -16.07
CA SER A 64 7.52 -9.14 -14.95
C SER A 64 6.19 -8.69 -14.37
N GLU A 65 5.78 -9.31 -13.26
CA GLU A 65 4.55 -8.93 -12.60
C GLU A 65 4.78 -7.53 -12.08
N THR A 66 3.82 -6.64 -12.31
CA THR A 66 3.87 -5.28 -11.80
C THR A 66 2.72 -5.09 -10.84
N ILE A 67 2.85 -4.12 -9.94
CA ILE A 67 1.72 -3.74 -9.10
C ILE A 67 0.59 -3.25 -10.00
N ASN A 68 -0.61 -3.78 -9.79
CA ASN A 68 -1.81 -3.45 -10.57
C ASN A 68 -2.38 -2.08 -10.14
N TRP A 69 -1.59 -1.03 -10.30
CA TRP A 69 -1.95 0.34 -9.92
C TRP A 69 -3.24 0.76 -10.59
N LEU A 70 -4.27 1.02 -9.79
CA LEU A 70 -5.50 1.60 -10.29
C LEU A 70 -5.26 3.07 -10.62
N GLN A 71 -5.40 3.41 -11.91
CA GLN A 71 -5.49 4.79 -12.37
C GLN A 71 -6.94 5.32 -12.32
N LEU A 72 -7.72 4.84 -11.35
CA LEU A 72 -9.11 5.23 -11.15
C LEU A 72 -9.21 6.31 -10.07
N THR A 73 -10.35 7.01 -10.02
CA THR A 73 -10.67 7.87 -8.87
C THR A 73 -10.73 7.02 -7.59
N MET A 74 -10.37 7.62 -6.45
CA MET A 74 -10.43 6.94 -5.15
C MET A 74 -11.81 6.35 -4.85
N ASP A 75 -12.89 6.95 -5.35
CA ASP A 75 -14.24 6.40 -5.22
C ASP A 75 -14.37 5.02 -5.88
N GLY A 76 -13.68 4.80 -7.01
CA GLY A 76 -13.56 3.49 -7.65
C GLY A 76 -12.74 2.51 -6.81
N ALA A 77 -11.64 2.96 -6.21
CA ALA A 77 -10.83 2.14 -5.31
C ALA A 77 -11.63 1.68 -4.07
N ILE A 78 -12.44 2.57 -3.48
CA ILE A 78 -13.32 2.25 -2.35
C ILE A 78 -14.38 1.22 -2.75
N LYS A 79 -15.01 1.38 -3.92
CA LYS A 79 -15.99 0.41 -4.42
C LYS A 79 -15.35 -0.98 -4.60
N LYS A 80 -14.16 -1.03 -5.20
CA LYS A 80 -13.42 -2.28 -5.41
C LYS A 80 -12.99 -2.92 -4.08
N ALA A 81 -12.48 -2.11 -3.15
CA ALA A 81 -12.11 -2.56 -1.80
C ALA A 81 -13.29 -3.18 -1.05
N LYS A 82 -14.48 -2.58 -1.14
CA LYS A 82 -15.70 -3.15 -0.57
C LYS A 82 -16.13 -4.47 -1.22
N ALA A 83 -15.98 -4.58 -2.55
CA ALA A 83 -16.31 -5.79 -3.29
C ALA A 83 -15.35 -6.96 -2.97
N GLU A 84 -14.05 -6.67 -2.89
CA GLU A 84 -12.99 -7.67 -2.68
C GLU A 84 -12.64 -7.89 -1.21
N ARG A 85 -13.20 -7.10 -0.29
CA ARG A 85 -12.91 -7.10 1.15
C ARG A 85 -11.41 -6.93 1.44
N LYS A 86 -10.75 -6.07 0.68
CA LYS A 86 -9.34 -5.72 0.81
C LYS A 86 -9.17 -4.29 1.30
N ASP A 87 -8.07 -4.02 1.99
CA ASP A 87 -7.66 -2.67 2.35
C ASP A 87 -7.12 -1.92 1.13
N ILE A 88 -7.12 -0.59 1.17
CA ILE A 88 -6.65 0.26 0.08
C ILE A 88 -5.28 0.78 0.44
N LEU A 89 -4.30 0.52 -0.43
CA LEU A 89 -2.98 1.15 -0.37
C LEU A 89 -3.00 2.39 -1.27
N VAL A 90 -2.97 3.56 -0.66
CA VAL A 90 -2.93 4.84 -1.38
C VAL A 90 -1.50 5.34 -1.42
N TYR A 91 -1.02 5.64 -2.63
CA TYR A 91 0.28 6.24 -2.88
C TYR A 91 0.12 7.56 -3.64
N PHE A 92 0.38 8.68 -2.95
CA PHE A 92 0.46 9.99 -3.58
C PHE A 92 1.86 10.23 -4.14
N THR A 93 1.93 10.57 -5.41
CA THR A 93 3.15 10.74 -6.19
C THR A 93 3.07 11.97 -7.09
N ALA A 94 4.18 12.34 -7.73
CA ALA A 94 4.22 13.34 -8.79
C ALA A 94 5.29 12.99 -9.82
N LYS A 95 5.12 13.43 -11.07
CA LYS A 95 6.10 13.18 -12.14
C LYS A 95 7.47 13.81 -11.89
N TRP A 96 7.49 14.95 -11.20
CA TRP A 96 8.72 15.70 -10.86
C TRP A 96 9.40 15.20 -9.57
N CYS A 97 8.80 14.22 -8.88
CA CYS A 97 9.30 13.75 -7.59
C CYS A 97 10.40 12.69 -7.79
N GLY A 98 11.66 13.11 -7.64
CA GLY A 98 12.83 12.22 -7.71
C GLY A 98 12.75 11.00 -6.76
N PRO A 99 12.46 11.18 -5.46
CA PRO A 99 12.33 10.06 -4.53
C PRO A 99 11.22 9.07 -4.91
N CYS A 100 10.12 9.56 -5.48
CA CYS A 100 9.01 8.75 -5.95
C CYS A 100 9.44 7.81 -7.09
N LEU A 101 10.19 8.34 -8.05
CA LEU A 101 10.72 7.57 -9.18
C LEU A 101 11.71 6.50 -8.70
N LYS A 102 12.57 6.85 -7.74
CA LYS A 102 13.50 5.88 -7.13
C LYS A 102 12.74 4.72 -6.48
N MET A 103 11.71 5.01 -5.70
CA MET A 103 10.87 3.96 -5.09
C MET A 103 10.13 3.11 -6.10
N ASP A 104 9.60 3.71 -7.17
CA ASP A 104 8.94 2.98 -8.25
C ASP A 104 9.90 1.96 -8.89
N GLN A 105 11.17 2.32 -9.05
CA GLN A 105 12.19 1.48 -9.67
C GLN A 105 12.74 0.42 -8.72
N GLU A 106 13.08 0.79 -7.48
CA GLU A 106 13.81 -0.08 -6.55
C GLU A 106 12.90 -0.90 -5.65
N VAL A 107 11.76 -0.34 -5.24
CA VAL A 107 10.88 -0.96 -4.23
C VAL A 107 9.65 -1.59 -4.87
N PHE A 108 8.95 -0.86 -5.73
CA PHE A 108 7.73 -1.37 -6.37
C PHE A 108 7.99 -2.30 -7.57
N SER A 109 9.25 -2.47 -7.97
CA SER A 109 9.68 -3.52 -8.90
C SER A 109 10.11 -4.81 -8.19
N ASN A 110 10.16 -4.82 -6.85
CA ASN A 110 10.51 -6.02 -6.10
C ASN A 110 9.34 -7.01 -6.07
N GLN A 111 9.58 -8.26 -6.46
CA GLN A 111 8.55 -9.28 -6.62
C GLN A 111 7.78 -9.59 -5.32
N ASP A 112 8.46 -9.56 -4.17
CA ASP A 112 7.82 -9.80 -2.86
C ASP A 112 6.83 -8.69 -2.53
N VAL A 113 7.21 -7.44 -2.82
CA VAL A 113 6.34 -6.28 -2.64
C VAL A 113 5.16 -6.34 -3.61
N ILE A 114 5.41 -6.73 -4.87
CA ILE A 114 4.37 -6.86 -5.89
C ILE A 114 3.30 -7.87 -5.48
N SER A 115 3.71 -9.07 -5.05
CA SER A 115 2.80 -10.11 -4.58
C SER A 115 2.01 -9.62 -3.36
N VAL A 116 2.68 -9.13 -2.32
CA VAL A 116 2.01 -8.67 -1.09
C VAL A 116 0.99 -7.57 -1.37
N VAL A 117 1.33 -6.62 -2.24
CA VAL A 117 0.43 -5.52 -2.60
C VAL A 117 -0.76 -6.01 -3.41
N ASN A 118 -0.55 -6.83 -4.45
CA ASN A 118 -1.63 -7.31 -5.30
C ASN A 118 -2.57 -8.29 -4.55
N ASP A 119 -2.02 -9.08 -3.63
CA ASP A 119 -2.77 -10.10 -2.90
C ASP A 119 -3.61 -9.50 -1.76
N ASN A 120 -3.04 -8.56 -1.01
CA ASN A 120 -3.69 -8.06 0.22
C ASN A 120 -4.38 -6.70 0.06
N TYR A 121 -3.98 -5.91 -0.93
CA TYR A 121 -4.41 -4.51 -1.05
C TYR A 121 -5.05 -4.20 -2.40
N ILE A 122 -5.81 -3.11 -2.42
CA ILE A 122 -6.22 -2.41 -3.63
C ILE A 122 -5.23 -1.24 -3.83
N PRO A 123 -4.20 -1.38 -4.68
CA PRO A 123 -3.21 -0.32 -4.90
C PRO A 123 -3.79 0.82 -5.74
N ALA A 124 -3.81 2.02 -5.16
CA ALA A 124 -4.27 3.26 -5.78
C ALA A 124 -3.12 4.27 -5.83
N LYS A 125 -2.60 4.53 -7.04
CA LYS A 125 -1.55 5.53 -7.28
C LYS A 125 -2.18 6.82 -7.75
N ILE A 126 -1.94 7.91 -7.02
CA ILE A 126 -2.56 9.21 -7.28
C ILE A 126 -1.48 10.24 -7.55
N ASP A 127 -1.49 10.77 -8.77
CA ASP A 127 -0.69 11.93 -9.14
C ASP A 127 -1.30 13.19 -8.53
N ILE A 128 -0.55 13.88 -7.67
CA ILE A 128 -1.02 15.10 -6.99
C ILE A 128 -1.29 16.26 -7.95
N ASP A 129 -0.71 16.25 -9.16
CA ASP A 129 -0.92 17.28 -10.17
C ASP A 129 -2.17 17.01 -11.03
N SER A 130 -2.78 15.83 -10.90
CA SER A 130 -4.04 15.51 -11.57
C SER A 130 -5.22 16.31 -11.00
N TRP A 131 -6.13 16.71 -11.89
CA TRP A 131 -7.35 17.43 -11.50
C TRP A 131 -8.20 16.63 -10.49
N SER A 132 -8.28 15.31 -10.67
CA SER A 132 -9.04 14.42 -9.78
C SER A 132 -8.45 14.33 -8.38
N ALA A 133 -7.14 14.63 -8.21
CA ALA A 133 -6.45 14.60 -6.94
C ALA A 133 -6.76 15.82 -6.05
N LYS A 134 -7.28 16.93 -6.59
CA LYS A 134 -7.52 18.18 -5.83
C LYS A 134 -8.39 17.96 -4.59
N LYS A 135 -9.48 17.20 -4.73
CA LYS A 135 -10.37 16.83 -3.61
C LYS A 135 -9.62 16.00 -2.56
N TRP A 136 -8.87 15.01 -3.01
CA TRP A 136 -8.17 14.08 -2.12
C TRP A 136 -6.99 14.71 -1.40
N LYS A 137 -6.24 15.61 -2.05
CA LYS A 137 -5.20 16.40 -1.39
C LYS A 137 -5.75 17.17 -0.19
N ALA A 138 -6.95 17.72 -0.32
CA ALA A 138 -7.63 18.41 0.77
C ALA A 138 -8.11 17.45 1.86
N ASP A 139 -8.82 16.36 1.49
CA ASP A 139 -9.32 15.33 2.43
C ASP A 139 -8.20 14.73 3.28
N PHE A 140 -7.07 14.38 2.64
CA PHE A 140 -5.91 13.75 3.28
C PHE A 140 -4.93 14.77 3.88
N ARG A 141 -5.08 16.06 3.56
CA ARG A 141 -4.14 17.13 3.93
C ARG A 141 -2.70 16.82 3.49
N VAL A 142 -2.55 16.32 2.26
CA VAL A 142 -1.26 15.95 1.68
C VAL A 142 -0.40 17.20 1.56
N LYS A 143 0.75 17.21 2.24
CA LYS A 143 1.70 18.35 2.25
C LYS A 143 2.83 18.21 1.24
N GLY A 144 3.06 17.01 0.74
CA GLY A 144 4.15 16.70 -0.18
C GLY A 144 4.07 15.25 -0.65
N VAL A 145 5.07 14.83 -1.41
CA VAL A 145 5.19 13.48 -1.96
C VAL A 145 6.62 12.97 -1.80
N PRO A 146 6.85 11.65 -1.69
CA PRO A 146 5.85 10.59 -1.65
C PRO A 146 5.10 10.54 -0.31
N ASP A 147 3.81 10.18 -0.34
CA ASP A 147 2.95 10.09 0.85
C ASP A 147 2.04 8.86 0.74
N PHE A 148 1.99 8.03 1.78
CA PHE A 148 1.40 6.70 1.75
C PHE A 148 0.34 6.53 2.83
N TYR A 149 -0.82 5.97 2.48
CA TYR A 149 -1.89 5.67 3.42
C TYR A 149 -2.42 4.26 3.22
N ILE A 150 -2.76 3.59 4.32
CA ILE A 150 -3.56 2.37 4.30
C ILE A 150 -4.94 2.70 4.86
N LEU A 151 -5.97 2.39 4.09
CA LEU A 151 -7.37 2.61 4.44
C LEU A 151 -8.10 1.28 4.51
N ASN A 152 -9.02 1.16 5.48
CA ASN A 152 -10.02 0.10 5.39
C ASN A 152 -11.05 0.43 4.29
N SER A 153 -11.81 -0.56 3.85
CA SER A 153 -13.00 -0.48 3.01
C SER A 153 -14.01 0.61 3.44
N ASP A 154 -14.03 0.99 4.73
CA ASP A 154 -14.84 2.10 5.28
C ASP A 154 -14.19 3.50 5.18
N LYS A 155 -13.11 3.66 4.42
CA LYS A 155 -12.34 4.91 4.27
C LYS A 155 -11.66 5.37 5.58
N LYS A 156 -11.62 4.53 6.63
CA LYS A 156 -10.88 4.84 7.87
C LYS A 156 -9.38 4.67 7.63
N ARG A 157 -8.59 5.67 8.01
CA ARG A 157 -7.12 5.61 7.99
C ARG A 157 -6.62 4.63 9.05
N LEU A 158 -5.93 3.57 8.61
CA LEU A 158 -5.27 2.60 9.47
C LEU A 158 -3.81 3.00 9.69
N ARG A 159 -3.10 3.35 8.61
CA ARG A 159 -1.69 3.77 8.65
C ARG A 159 -1.42 4.94 7.73
N HIS A 160 -0.38 5.69 8.08
CA HIS A 160 0.13 6.84 7.32
C HIS A 160 1.65 6.86 7.43
N TYR A 161 2.33 7.02 6.29
CA TYR A 161 3.77 7.25 6.23
C TYR A 161 4.07 8.34 5.22
N PHE A 162 4.87 9.33 5.60
CA PHE A 162 5.27 10.44 4.76
C PHE A 162 6.77 10.37 4.44
N GLY A 163 7.12 10.50 3.16
CA GLY A 163 8.50 10.48 2.67
C GLY A 163 8.87 9.19 1.97
N GLY A 164 10.10 9.13 1.47
CA GLY A 164 10.64 7.95 0.81
C GLY A 164 10.80 6.79 1.80
N MET A 165 10.64 5.56 1.30
CA MET A 165 10.91 4.33 2.04
C MET A 165 11.88 3.45 1.26
N GLU A 166 12.78 2.79 1.97
CA GLU A 166 13.55 1.66 1.46
C GLU A 166 12.72 0.37 1.51
N LEU A 167 13.23 -0.70 0.89
CA LEU A 167 12.53 -1.98 0.76
C LEU A 167 12.04 -2.52 2.12
N ASN A 168 12.93 -2.57 3.12
CA ASN A 168 12.59 -3.08 4.45
C ASN A 168 11.49 -2.23 5.12
N GLN A 169 11.54 -0.91 4.94
CA GLN A 169 10.54 0.01 5.51
C GLN A 169 9.17 -0.17 4.85
N VAL A 170 9.13 -0.43 3.53
CA VAL A 170 7.87 -0.76 2.83
C VAL A 170 7.31 -2.09 3.30
N GLN A 171 8.16 -3.09 3.51
CA GLN A 171 7.76 -4.38 4.07
C GLN A 171 7.13 -4.25 5.47
N ASP A 172 7.72 -3.42 6.34
CA ASP A 172 7.16 -3.10 7.64
C ASP A 172 5.83 -2.33 7.52
N PHE A 173 5.77 -1.34 6.63
CA PHE A 173 4.58 -0.54 6.39
C PHE A 173 3.40 -1.38 5.84
N LEU A 174 3.67 -2.43 5.08
CA LEU A 174 2.66 -3.33 4.52
C LEU A 174 2.22 -4.44 5.50
N ASN A 175 2.73 -4.47 6.74
CA ASN A 175 2.51 -5.55 7.74
C ASN A 175 2.98 -6.92 7.24
N LEU A 176 4.29 -7.12 7.16
CA LEU A 176 4.87 -8.46 7.09
C LEU A 176 5.15 -9.12 8.45
N LYS A 177 4.61 -8.57 9.55
CA LYS A 177 4.46 -9.21 10.87
C LYS A 177 3.56 -8.32 11.72
N GLU A 178 2.88 -8.93 12.71
CA GLU A 178 2.38 -8.18 13.87
C GLU A 178 3.46 -7.22 14.37
N PRO A 179 3.09 -6.06 14.98
CA PRO A 179 4.06 -5.07 15.47
C PRO A 179 5.24 -5.79 16.11
N PRO A 180 6.49 -5.40 15.80
CA PRO A 180 7.65 -6.19 16.18
C PRO A 180 7.44 -6.67 17.62
N ALA A 181 7.42 -7.99 17.81
CA ALA A 181 7.45 -8.64 19.12
C ALA A 181 8.81 -8.42 19.82
N ASP A 182 9.39 -7.25 19.56
CA ASP A 182 10.55 -6.67 20.16
C ASP A 182 10.25 -5.18 20.38
N ILE A 183 9.84 -4.91 21.61
CA ILE A 183 9.93 -3.63 22.29
C ILE A 183 11.42 -3.24 22.43
N ASN A 184 12.13 -3.00 21.32
CA ASN A 184 13.44 -2.33 21.29
C ASN A 184 13.69 -1.53 20.00
N MET A 185 12.64 -1.04 19.33
CA MET A 185 12.79 -0.02 18.28
C MET A 185 11.88 1.20 18.49
N LEU A 186 11.73 1.59 19.76
CA LEU A 186 11.26 2.91 20.21
C LEU A 186 12.23 3.56 21.22
N ASP A 187 13.49 3.12 21.30
CA ASP A 187 14.47 3.62 22.28
C ASP A 187 15.61 4.47 21.68
N THR A 188 15.89 4.43 20.37
CA THR A 188 16.98 5.28 19.83
C THR A 188 16.66 6.79 19.83
N THR A 189 15.44 7.18 20.21
CA THR A 189 15.06 8.59 20.49
C THR A 189 14.71 8.87 21.96
N LEU A 190 14.69 7.86 22.84
CA LEU A 190 14.55 8.04 24.30
C LEU A 190 15.90 7.95 25.04
N ASN A 191 16.90 7.24 24.49
CA ASN A 191 18.30 7.31 24.93
C ASN A 191 19.06 8.55 24.46
N SER A 192 18.35 9.66 24.23
CA SER A 192 19.00 10.97 24.27
C SER A 192 19.05 11.45 25.71
N PRO A 193 20.24 11.67 26.31
CA PRO A 193 20.37 12.22 27.66
C PRO A 193 19.65 13.57 27.81
N ARG A 194 19.23 14.23 26.72
CA ARG A 194 18.47 15.48 26.77
C ARG A 194 16.99 15.32 27.14
N LYS A 195 16.36 14.16 26.91
CA LYS A 195 14.91 13.96 27.13
C LYS A 195 14.55 13.02 28.29
N LEU A 196 15.53 12.32 28.87
CA LEU A 196 15.32 11.52 30.07
C LEU A 196 14.97 12.41 31.27
N GLY A 197 13.88 12.06 31.95
CA GLY A 197 13.50 12.62 33.24
C GLY A 197 14.60 12.37 34.29
N TRP A 198 14.68 13.24 35.30
CA TRP A 198 15.78 13.22 36.27
C TRP A 198 15.94 11.89 37.00
N LYS A 199 14.85 11.24 37.42
CA LYS A 199 14.89 9.93 38.09
C LYS A 199 15.63 8.88 37.26
N ASN A 200 15.28 8.78 35.97
CA ASN A 200 15.84 7.77 35.07
C ASN A 200 17.33 8.02 34.77
N LYS A 201 17.81 9.27 34.81
CA LYS A 201 19.25 9.57 34.66
C LYS A 201 20.08 9.12 35.86
N VAL A 202 19.50 9.18 37.05
CA VAL A 202 20.17 8.78 38.29
C VAL A 202 20.28 7.25 38.34
N GLU A 203 19.21 6.53 37.98
CA GLU A 203 19.22 5.06 37.88
C GLU A 203 20.23 4.54 36.85
N LEU A 204 20.42 5.27 35.74
CA LEU A 204 21.33 4.90 34.66
C LEU A 204 22.78 5.40 34.86
N GLY A 205 23.12 6.02 36.00
CA GLY A 205 24.49 6.47 36.32
C GLY A 205 25.04 7.61 35.42
N ILE A 206 24.19 8.20 34.58
CA ILE A 206 24.54 9.25 33.60
C ILE A 206 24.12 10.66 34.05
N GLY A 207 23.55 10.78 35.26
CA GLY A 207 23.14 12.04 35.87
C GLY A 207 23.70 12.21 37.29
N ALA A 208 23.87 13.46 37.71
CA ALA A 208 24.20 13.77 39.11
C ALA A 208 22.92 13.68 39.96
N GLY A 209 22.87 12.70 40.87
CA GLY A 209 21.81 12.54 41.87
C GLY A 209 22.40 12.50 43.28
N CYS A 210 21.60 12.88 44.27
CA CYS A 210 21.97 12.74 45.67
C CYS A 210 21.64 11.29 46.09
N ILE A 211 22.65 10.48 46.43
CA ILE A 211 22.42 9.12 46.96
C ILE A 211 21.91 9.26 48.39
N GLN A 212 20.82 8.56 48.66
CA GLN A 212 19.98 8.75 49.82
C GLN A 212 20.42 7.83 50.95
N ASP A 213 21.64 8.04 51.45
CA ASP A 213 22.08 7.39 52.68
C ASP A 213 21.91 8.41 53.82
N ASP A 214 20.82 8.24 54.58
CA ASP A 214 20.44 8.98 55.81
C ASP A 214 19.76 10.35 55.72
N CYS A 215 19.05 10.70 54.64
CA CYS A 215 18.19 11.89 54.61
C CYS A 215 16.75 11.61 54.16
N ARG A 216 15.79 11.82 55.08
CA ARG A 216 14.36 11.49 54.90
C ARG A 216 13.63 12.40 53.90
N VAL A 217 14.20 13.55 53.52
CA VAL A 217 13.69 14.43 52.45
C VAL A 217 14.87 15.15 51.79
N THR A 218 15.11 14.89 50.50
CA THR A 218 16.03 15.67 49.67
C THR A 218 15.21 16.55 48.73
N GLU A 219 15.34 17.87 48.82
CA GLU A 219 14.80 18.81 47.83
C GLU A 219 15.98 19.38 47.02
N GLN A 220 15.91 19.25 45.70
CA GLN A 220 16.91 19.84 44.80
C GLN A 220 16.59 21.32 44.59
N VAL A 221 17.48 22.19 45.06
CA VAL A 221 17.46 23.62 44.72
C VAL A 221 18.64 23.89 43.79
N GLY A 222 18.38 23.85 42.48
CA GLY A 222 19.42 24.01 41.46
C GLY A 222 20.35 22.79 41.35
N ARG A 223 21.68 23.00 41.30
CA ARG A 223 22.68 21.92 41.18
C ARG A 223 23.20 21.40 42.52
N ASN A 224 22.67 21.87 43.63
CA ASN A 224 23.16 21.52 44.97
C ASN A 224 22.18 20.59 45.68
N CYS A 225 22.71 19.52 46.27
CA CYS A 225 21.97 18.65 47.18
C CYS A 225 21.88 19.33 48.56
N CYS A 226 20.67 19.56 49.05
CA CYS A 226 20.43 20.12 50.39
C CYS A 226 19.84 19.04 51.30
N CYS A 227 20.50 18.78 52.44
CA CYS A 227 19.99 17.89 53.48
C CYS A 227 19.30 18.71 54.58
N CYS A 228 18.02 18.45 54.84
CA CYS A 228 17.29 19.02 55.97
C CYS A 228 17.29 18.04 57.14
N SER A 229 17.93 18.40 58.25
CA SER A 229 17.82 17.66 59.52
C SER A 229 16.60 18.15 60.33
N PRO A 230 15.89 17.29 61.08
CA PRO A 230 14.76 17.72 61.91
C PRO A 230 15.32 18.55 63.08
N GLY A 231 15.25 19.87 62.97
CA GLY A 231 15.87 20.78 63.96
C GLY A 231 16.41 22.11 63.42
N GLY A 232 16.20 22.45 62.14
CA GLY A 232 16.24 23.86 61.71
C GLY A 232 17.61 24.49 61.44
N THR A 233 18.64 23.74 61.05
CA THR A 233 19.85 24.34 60.45
C THR A 233 20.21 23.67 59.14
N ARG A 234 20.15 24.43 58.03
CA ARG A 234 20.69 24.01 56.73
C ARG A 234 22.20 23.93 56.83
N ARG A 235 22.78 22.75 56.58
CA ARG A 235 24.23 22.62 56.34
C ARG A 235 24.46 22.40 54.86
N HIS A 236 25.35 23.19 54.27
CA HIS A 236 25.91 22.91 52.95
C HIS A 236 26.85 21.70 53.10
N VAL A 237 26.46 20.57 52.50
CA VAL A 237 27.36 19.43 52.36
C VAL A 237 28.17 19.67 51.10
N ASN A 238 29.49 19.73 51.22
CA ASN A 238 30.37 19.94 50.08
C ASN A 238 30.34 18.67 49.22
N THR A 239 29.82 18.77 48.01
CA THR A 239 29.66 17.65 47.09
C THR A 239 31.03 17.15 46.64
N SER A 240 31.51 16.03 47.19
CA SER A 240 32.53 15.25 46.49
C SER A 240 31.86 14.65 45.26
N LEU A 241 32.18 15.22 44.10
CA LEU A 241 31.75 14.75 42.79
C LEU A 241 32.38 13.36 42.55
N VAL A 242 31.65 12.29 42.84
CA VAL A 242 32.10 10.94 42.50
C VAL A 242 31.83 10.72 41.01
N LEU A 243 32.88 10.87 40.20
CA LEU A 243 32.89 10.38 38.82
C LEU A 243 33.11 8.87 38.87
N PHE A 244 32.08 8.08 38.56
CA PHE A 244 32.27 6.66 38.30
C PHE A 244 32.98 6.48 36.95
N PRO A 245 34.02 5.63 36.85
CA PRO A 245 34.61 5.30 35.56
C PRO A 245 33.61 4.48 34.72
N ARG A 246 33.73 4.63 33.39
CA ARG A 246 32.91 3.94 32.38
C ARG A 246 32.97 2.43 32.47
#